data_AF-A0A2V8Q9H9-F1
#
_entry.id   AF-A0A2V8Q9H9-F1
#
_cell.length_a   1.000
_cell.length_b   1.000
_cell.length_c   1.000
_cell.angle_alpha   90.00
_cell.angle_beta   90.00
_cell.angle_gamma   90.00
#
_symmetry.space_group_name_H-M   'P 1'
#
loop_
_entity.id
_entity.type
_entity.pdbx_description
1 polymer ?
#
loop_
_entity_poly.entity_id
_entity_poly.type
_entity_poly.pdbx_seq_one_letter_code
_entity_poly.pdbx_strand_id
1 'polypeptide(L)'
;MRELKDSFIVLELVLIGFQVIIWVSLLVLAVFGFQWIHLDALKQWSTEISVALVGVAYMFGLIFDKAVGSLPYRWIVGGPRTPSEDSPNPLAMRVEILTANPEVYEALERRINQHRLVRATVFNLAFISLSALTFLMTRLGFSVRLFIAFLGLSMVFVGFALFTGKRSAQNLYFELHQAYRTITGSTPPPLPGKKEEL
;
A
#
# COMPACT_ATOMS: atom_id res chain seq x y z
N MET A 1 21.92 14.52 -2.14
CA MET A 1 20.45 14.28 -2.23
C MET A 1 20.07 12.81 -2.41
N ARG A 2 20.84 11.97 -3.13
CA ARG A 2 20.52 10.54 -3.28
C ARG A 2 20.45 9.77 -1.95
N GLU A 3 21.40 9.99 -1.03
CA GLU A 3 21.41 9.31 0.28
C GLU A 3 20.15 9.56 1.13
N LEU A 4 19.56 10.75 1.05
CA LEU A 4 18.30 11.05 1.73
C LEU A 4 17.14 10.26 1.12
N LYS A 5 17.10 10.13 -0.20
CA LYS A 5 16.06 9.38 -0.93
C LYS A 5 16.08 7.89 -0.56
N ASP A 6 17.27 7.30 -0.47
CA ASP A 6 17.43 5.90 -0.11
C ASP A 6 17.02 5.66 1.35
N SER A 7 17.35 6.60 2.24
CA SER A 7 16.91 6.57 3.65
C SER A 7 15.39 6.60 3.79
N PHE A 8 14.68 7.40 2.98
CA PHE A 8 13.21 7.42 2.98
C PHE A 8 12.62 6.09 2.54
N ILE A 9 13.18 5.44 1.51
CA ILE A 9 12.70 4.13 1.04
C ILE A 9 12.88 3.06 2.13
N VAL A 10 14.01 3.06 2.82
CA VAL A 10 14.24 2.14 3.94
C VAL A 10 13.23 2.37 5.05
N LEU A 11 13.00 3.64 5.43
CA LEU A 11 12.02 4.00 6.45
C LEU A 11 10.59 3.58 6.06
N GLU A 12 10.20 3.78 4.80
CA GLU A 12 8.90 3.34 4.27
C GLU A 12 8.73 1.83 4.42
N LEU A 13 9.74 1.04 4.04
CA LEU A 13 9.71 -0.42 4.15
C LEU A 13 9.63 -0.86 5.61
N VAL A 14 10.42 -0.25 6.50
CA VAL A 14 10.36 -0.52 7.95
C VAL A 14 8.96 -0.23 8.49
N LEU A 15 8.34 0.89 8.08
CA LEU A 15 6.99 1.27 8.50
C LEU A 15 5.94 0.24 8.04
N ILE A 16 5.98 -0.19 6.78
CA ILE A 16 5.14 -1.27 6.26
C ILE A 16 5.36 -2.55 7.07
N GLY A 17 6.62 -2.87 7.37
CA GLY A 17 7.02 -4.00 8.19
C GLY A 17 6.42 -4.00 9.58
N PHE A 18 6.47 -2.87 10.28
CA PHE A 18 5.85 -2.72 11.60
C PHE A 18 4.35 -2.93 11.54
N GLN A 19 3.67 -2.43 10.51
CA GLN A 19 2.25 -2.68 10.34
C GLN A 19 1.95 -4.18 10.17
N VAL A 20 2.81 -4.92 9.45
CA VAL A 20 2.71 -6.38 9.31
C VAL A 20 2.89 -7.07 10.66
N ILE A 21 3.94 -6.71 11.40
CA ILE A 21 4.21 -7.25 12.73
C ILE A 21 3.03 -7.01 13.67
N ILE A 22 2.36 -5.85 13.60
CA ILE A 22 1.19 -5.56 14.43
C ILE A 22 0.08 -6.58 14.20
N TRP A 23 -0.39 -6.77 12.97
CA TRP A 23 -1.52 -7.67 12.73
C TRP A 23 -1.14 -9.14 12.93
N VAL A 24 0.10 -9.53 12.63
CA VAL A 24 0.62 -10.88 12.93
C VAL A 24 0.64 -11.11 14.44
N SER A 25 1.17 -10.15 15.21
CA SER A 25 1.23 -10.24 16.67
C SER A 25 -0.18 -10.32 17.28
N LEU A 26 -1.12 -9.52 16.78
CA LEU A 26 -2.53 -9.60 17.20
C LEU A 26 -3.14 -10.98 16.95
N LEU A 27 -2.84 -11.63 15.82
CA LEU A 27 -3.28 -13.00 15.54
C LEU A 27 -2.63 -14.03 16.47
N VAL A 28 -1.32 -13.91 16.70
CA VAL A 28 -0.60 -14.80 17.65
C VAL A 28 -1.20 -14.66 19.05
N LEU A 29 -1.44 -13.43 19.51
CA LEU A 29 -2.09 -13.16 20.80
C LEU A 29 -3.53 -13.65 20.84
N ALA A 30 -4.26 -13.61 19.72
CA ALA A 30 -5.61 -14.16 19.63
C ALA A 30 -5.59 -15.70 19.80
N VAL A 31 -4.63 -16.40 19.20
CA VAL A 31 -4.54 -17.87 19.22
C VAL A 31 -3.92 -18.42 20.51
N PHE A 32 -2.84 -17.82 21.00
CA PHE A 32 -2.08 -18.31 22.15
C PHE A 32 -2.41 -17.57 23.46
N GLY A 33 -3.10 -16.43 23.39
CA GLY A 33 -3.32 -15.56 24.54
C GLY A 33 -2.08 -14.73 24.88
N PHE A 34 -2.10 -14.07 26.03
CA PHE A 34 -1.02 -13.19 26.50
C PHE A 34 -0.36 -13.68 27.80
N GLN A 35 -0.78 -14.81 28.35
CA GLN A 35 -0.29 -15.33 29.64
C GLN A 35 1.19 -15.77 29.62
N TRP A 36 1.71 -16.11 28.44
CA TRP A 36 3.11 -16.54 28.26
C TRP A 36 4.09 -15.36 28.16
N ILE A 37 3.59 -14.12 28.09
CA ILE A 37 4.41 -12.92 27.92
C ILE A 37 4.88 -12.42 29.29
N HIS A 38 6.17 -12.64 29.56
CA HIS A 38 6.83 -12.19 30.79
C HIS A 38 7.48 -10.83 30.56
N LEU A 39 6.79 -9.76 30.93
CA LEU A 39 7.21 -8.37 30.66
C LEU A 39 8.56 -8.00 31.31
N ASP A 40 8.93 -8.66 32.40
CA ASP A 40 10.17 -8.37 33.13
C ASP A 40 11.42 -8.79 32.36
N ALA A 41 11.36 -9.91 31.63
CA ALA A 41 12.45 -10.35 30.76
C ALA A 41 12.61 -9.41 29.55
N LEU A 42 11.52 -8.88 28.99
CA LEU A 42 11.58 -7.94 27.85
C LEU A 42 12.29 -6.63 28.20
N LYS A 43 12.18 -6.17 29.45
CA LYS A 43 12.83 -4.91 29.88
C LYS A 43 14.35 -4.99 29.85
N GLN A 44 14.90 -6.12 30.30
CA GLN A 44 16.36 -6.31 30.37
C GLN A 44 17.00 -6.37 28.97
N TRP A 45 16.29 -6.92 27.98
CA TRP A 45 16.76 -7.10 26.61
C TRP A 45 16.18 -6.06 25.63
N SER A 46 15.69 -4.94 26.15
CA SER A 46 14.88 -3.99 25.38
C SER A 46 15.64 -3.38 24.20
N THR A 47 16.95 -3.13 24.35
CA THR A 47 17.78 -2.56 23.27
C THR A 47 18.02 -3.58 22.17
N GLU A 48 18.42 -4.80 22.50
CA GLU A 48 18.69 -5.88 21.55
C GLU A 48 17.41 -6.26 20.80
N ILE A 49 16.29 -6.39 21.52
CA ILE A 49 14.98 -6.68 20.93
C ILE A 49 14.58 -5.55 19.97
N SER A 50 14.81 -4.28 20.33
CA SER A 50 14.45 -3.15 19.46
C SER A 50 15.24 -3.17 18.14
N VAL A 51 16.55 -3.44 18.19
CA VAL A 51 17.38 -3.53 16.98
C VAL A 51 16.97 -4.73 16.13
N ALA A 52 16.77 -5.90 16.75
CA ALA A 52 16.28 -7.09 16.06
C ALA A 52 14.90 -6.85 15.42
N LEU A 53 14.01 -6.17 16.12
CA LEU A 53 12.66 -5.85 15.66
C LEU A 53 12.68 -4.94 14.43
N VAL A 54 13.58 -3.95 14.37
CA VAL A 54 13.75 -3.11 13.16
C VAL A 54 14.22 -3.95 11.96
N GLY A 55 15.17 -4.86 12.16
CA GLY A 55 15.64 -5.76 11.10
C GLY A 55 14.54 -6.70 10.59
N VAL A 56 13.76 -7.28 11.51
CA VAL A 56 12.61 -8.12 11.19
C VAL A 56 11.51 -7.31 10.48
N ALA A 57 11.24 -6.08 10.94
CA ALA A 57 10.29 -5.18 10.29
C ALA A 57 10.73 -4.90 8.86
N TYR A 58 11.99 -4.57 8.61
CA TYR A 58 12.49 -4.34 7.26
C TYR A 58 12.26 -5.55 6.33
N MET A 59 12.54 -6.77 6.80
CA MET A 59 12.30 -7.98 6.01
C MET A 59 10.81 -8.20 5.70
N PHE A 60 9.93 -8.06 6.70
CA PHE A 60 8.49 -8.16 6.46
C PHE A 60 7.98 -7.07 5.53
N GLY A 61 8.51 -5.85 5.65
CA GLY A 61 8.22 -4.73 4.77
C GLY A 61 8.53 -5.05 3.31
N LEU A 62 9.71 -5.60 3.03
CA LEU A 62 10.12 -6.03 1.70
C LEU A 62 9.22 -7.13 1.14
N ILE A 63 8.97 -8.18 1.92
CA ILE A 63 8.15 -9.32 1.48
C ILE A 63 6.73 -8.87 1.17
N PHE A 64 6.15 -8.07 2.07
CA PHE A 64 4.77 -7.60 1.93
C PHE A 64 4.62 -6.58 0.81
N ASP A 65 5.57 -5.66 0.64
CA ASP A 65 5.58 -4.73 -0.49
C ASP A 65 5.60 -5.47 -1.84
N LYS A 66 6.41 -6.53 -1.95
CA LYS A 66 6.43 -7.40 -3.14
C LYS A 66 5.13 -8.17 -3.34
N ALA A 67 4.57 -8.73 -2.27
CA ALA A 67 3.30 -9.47 -2.33
C ALA A 67 2.13 -8.57 -2.76
N VAL A 68 2.06 -7.36 -2.22
CA VAL A 68 1.06 -6.36 -2.62
C VAL A 68 1.37 -5.81 -4.02
N GLY A 69 2.64 -5.76 -4.40
CA GLY A 69 3.14 -5.44 -5.73
C GLY A 69 2.66 -6.37 -6.83
N SER A 70 2.58 -7.67 -6.55
CA SER A 70 2.15 -8.68 -7.52
C SER A 70 0.63 -8.81 -7.62
N LEU A 71 -0.14 -8.20 -6.72
CA LEU A 71 -1.60 -8.24 -6.79
C LEU A 71 -2.08 -7.56 -8.08
N PRO A 72 -2.96 -8.23 -8.86
CA PRO A 72 -3.43 -7.68 -10.11
C PRO A 72 -4.18 -6.37 -9.85
N TYR A 73 -3.89 -5.35 -10.67
CA TYR A 73 -4.50 -4.02 -10.57
C TYR A 73 -6.04 -4.05 -10.49
N ARG A 74 -6.66 -5.08 -11.10
CA ARG A 74 -8.10 -5.35 -11.06
C ARG A 74 -8.65 -5.51 -9.64
N TRP A 75 -7.89 -6.11 -8.73
CA TRP A 75 -8.31 -6.29 -7.33
C TRP A 75 -8.38 -4.98 -6.56
N ILE A 76 -7.58 -3.98 -6.95
CA ILE A 76 -7.50 -2.68 -6.26
C ILE A 76 -8.51 -1.69 -6.85
N VAL A 77 -8.73 -1.72 -8.16
CA VAL A 77 -9.57 -0.72 -8.85
C VAL A 77 -11.00 -1.21 -9.12
N GLY A 78 -11.27 -2.52 -8.97
CA GLY A 78 -12.62 -3.08 -9.05
C GLY A 78 -13.27 -2.90 -10.42
N GLY A 79 -12.48 -2.89 -11.50
CA GLY A 79 -12.98 -2.57 -12.85
C GLY A 79 -12.37 -3.45 -13.95
N PRO A 80 -13.17 -3.83 -14.98
CA PRO A 80 -12.68 -4.46 -16.19
C PRO A 80 -12.10 -3.36 -17.08
N ARG A 81 -10.85 -2.98 -16.84
CA ARG A 81 -10.04 -2.30 -17.85
C ARG A 81 -8.76 -3.08 -17.99
N THR A 82 -8.81 -4.11 -18.84
CA THR A 82 -7.66 -4.36 -19.70
C THR A 82 -7.33 -3.04 -20.37
N PRO A 83 -6.09 -2.53 -20.23
CA PRO A 83 -5.61 -1.53 -21.16
C PRO A 83 -5.89 -2.09 -22.56
N SER A 84 -6.48 -1.29 -23.45
CA SER A 84 -6.60 -1.66 -24.87
C SER A 84 -5.23 -2.15 -25.35
N GLU A 85 -5.16 -3.19 -26.18
CA GLU A 85 -3.88 -3.68 -26.73
C GLU A 85 -3.04 -2.55 -27.37
N ASP A 86 -3.69 -1.46 -27.76
CA ASP A 86 -3.07 -0.25 -28.33
C ASP A 86 -2.47 0.74 -27.30
N SER A 87 -2.60 0.52 -26.00
CA SER A 87 -2.02 1.41 -24.99
C SER A 87 -0.56 1.01 -24.68
N PRO A 88 0.42 1.92 -24.79
CA PRO A 88 1.81 1.59 -24.56
C PRO A 88 2.03 1.00 -23.17
N ASN A 89 2.87 -0.04 -23.08
CA ASN A 89 3.20 -0.68 -21.82
C ASN A 89 3.70 0.39 -20.81
N PRO A 90 3.15 0.47 -19.58
CA PRO A 90 3.56 1.47 -18.59
C PRO A 90 5.06 1.43 -18.25
N LEU A 91 5.74 0.29 -18.44
CA LEU A 91 7.20 0.22 -18.33
C LEU A 91 7.90 0.92 -19.50
N ALA A 92 7.39 0.74 -20.73
CA ALA A 92 7.94 1.42 -21.91
C ALA A 92 7.76 2.95 -21.81
N MET A 93 6.59 3.41 -21.36
CA MET A 93 6.35 4.84 -21.09
C MET A 93 7.35 5.42 -20.09
N ARG A 94 7.69 4.68 -19.02
CA ARG A 94 8.65 5.13 -18.01
C ARG A 94 10.06 5.26 -18.56
N VAL A 95 10.49 4.30 -19.38
CA VAL A 95 11.82 4.34 -20.02
C VAL A 95 11.90 5.53 -20.97
N GLU A 96 10.85 5.77 -21.75
CA GLU A 96 10.80 6.89 -22.69
C GLU A 96 10.83 8.25 -21.97
N ILE A 97 10.06 8.40 -20.90
CA ILE A 97 10.08 9.62 -20.05
C ILE A 97 11.46 9.82 -19.42
N LEU A 98 12.08 8.76 -18.90
CA LEU A 98 13.43 8.83 -18.30
C LEU A 98 14.47 9.31 -19.31
N THR A 99 14.39 8.83 -20.56
CA THR A 99 15.32 9.23 -21.62
C THR A 99 15.09 10.65 -22.12
N ALA A 100 13.84 11.11 -22.15
CA ALA A 100 13.48 12.41 -22.70
C ALA A 100 13.61 13.55 -21.68
N ASN A 101 13.21 13.34 -20.43
CA ASN A 101 13.24 14.37 -19.40
C ASN A 101 13.47 13.77 -17.99
N PRO A 102 14.72 13.68 -17.53
CA PRO A 102 15.05 13.04 -16.25
C PRO A 102 14.47 13.79 -15.04
N GLU A 103 14.29 15.11 -15.11
CA GLU A 103 13.71 15.89 -14.01
C GLU A 103 12.23 15.56 -13.78
N VAL A 104 11.46 15.41 -14.87
CA VAL A 104 10.06 14.98 -14.82
C VAL A 104 9.94 13.56 -14.27
N TYR A 105 10.89 12.69 -14.65
CA TYR A 105 10.94 11.32 -14.14
C TYR A 105 11.20 11.28 -12.63
N GLU A 106 12.10 12.09 -12.08
CA GLU A 106 12.35 12.12 -10.62
C GLU A 106 11.10 12.53 -9.81
N ALA A 107 10.35 13.51 -10.31
CA ALA A 107 9.08 13.92 -9.69
C ALA A 107 8.03 12.80 -9.76
N LEU A 108 7.95 12.09 -10.89
CA LEU A 108 7.05 10.97 -11.11
C LEU A 108 7.43 9.76 -10.22
N GLU A 109 8.72 9.48 -10.07
CA GLU A 109 9.24 8.39 -9.23
C GLU A 109 8.88 8.60 -7.76
N ARG A 110 8.97 9.83 -7.25
CA ARG A 110 8.51 10.15 -5.89
C ARG A 110 7.02 9.82 -5.70
N ARG A 111 6.18 10.16 -6.67
CA ARG A 111 4.74 9.85 -6.62
C ARG A 111 4.49 8.34 -6.71
N ILE A 112 5.20 7.62 -7.58
CA ILE A 112 5.13 6.16 -7.68
C ILE A 112 5.47 5.50 -6.34
N ASN A 113 6.53 5.96 -5.66
CA ASN A 113 6.92 5.44 -4.34
C ASN A 113 5.86 5.74 -3.27
N GLN A 114 5.28 6.95 -3.27
CA GLN A 114 4.15 7.28 -2.39
C GLN A 114 2.94 6.37 -2.65
N HIS A 115 2.62 6.08 -3.90
CA HIS A 115 1.53 5.16 -4.25
C HIS A 115 1.76 3.75 -3.72
N ARG A 116 3.01 3.27 -3.83
CA ARG A 116 3.41 1.97 -3.28
C ARG A 116 3.17 1.91 -1.77
N LEU A 117 3.63 2.93 -1.04
CA LEU A 117 3.44 3.05 0.41
C LEU A 117 1.97 3.09 0.81
N VAL A 118 1.17 3.92 0.13
CA VAL A 118 -0.27 4.03 0.38
C VAL A 118 -0.94 2.68 0.18
N ARG A 119 -0.65 1.99 -0.92
CA ARG A 119 -1.24 0.67 -1.21
C ARG A 119 -0.89 -0.36 -0.13
N ALA A 120 0.37 -0.45 0.27
CA ALA A 120 0.78 -1.38 1.34
C ALA A 120 0.10 -1.04 2.68
N THR A 121 0.04 0.24 3.03
CA THR A 121 -0.63 0.73 4.25
C THR A 121 -2.13 0.41 4.24
N VAL A 122 -2.78 0.56 3.08
CA VAL A 122 -4.20 0.23 2.88
C VAL A 122 -4.49 -1.24 3.21
N PHE A 123 -3.72 -2.16 2.65
CA PHE A 123 -3.88 -3.59 2.94
C PHE A 123 -3.56 -3.91 4.41
N ASN A 124 -2.49 -3.35 4.94
CA ASN A 124 -2.12 -3.55 6.33
C ASN A 124 -3.18 -3.06 7.31
N LEU A 125 -3.78 -1.88 7.10
CA LEU A 125 -4.84 -1.37 7.96
C LEU A 125 -6.08 -2.27 7.96
N ALA A 126 -6.42 -2.87 6.81
CA ALA A 126 -7.49 -3.86 6.73
C ALA A 126 -7.18 -5.10 7.59
N PHE A 127 -5.96 -5.64 7.48
CA PHE A 127 -5.53 -6.79 8.29
C PHE A 127 -5.42 -6.45 9.78
N ILE A 128 -4.88 -5.29 10.15
CA ILE A 128 -4.83 -4.84 11.54
C ILE A 128 -6.25 -4.76 12.12
N SER A 129 -7.19 -4.18 11.38
CA SER A 129 -8.58 -4.05 11.83
C SER A 129 -9.24 -5.42 12.05
N LEU A 130 -9.04 -6.36 11.12
CA LEU A 130 -9.58 -7.71 11.23
C LEU A 130 -8.94 -8.52 12.37
N SER A 131 -7.62 -8.45 12.50
CA SER A 131 -6.88 -9.12 13.57
C SER A 131 -7.22 -8.55 14.95
N ALA A 132 -7.35 -7.23 15.06
CA ALA A 132 -7.77 -6.57 16.31
C ALA A 132 -9.18 -7.00 16.73
N LEU A 133 -10.13 -7.03 15.78
CA LEU A 133 -11.48 -7.52 16.02
C LEU A 133 -11.48 -8.98 16.51
N THR A 134 -10.68 -9.83 15.87
CA THR A 134 -10.54 -11.24 16.22
C THR A 134 -9.94 -11.43 17.61
N PHE A 135 -8.91 -10.65 17.95
CA PHE A 135 -8.29 -10.66 19.28
C PHE A 135 -9.29 -10.25 20.38
N LEU A 136 -10.04 -9.17 20.14
CA LEU A 136 -11.06 -8.69 21.08
C LEU A 136 -12.13 -9.75 21.36
N MET A 137 -12.64 -10.40 20.31
CA MET A 137 -13.65 -11.44 20.46
C MET A 137 -13.16 -12.65 21.24
N THR A 138 -11.93 -13.08 20.99
CA THR A 138 -11.41 -14.34 21.54
C THR A 138 -10.84 -14.18 22.94
N ARG A 139 -10.33 -13.00 23.31
CA ARG A 139 -9.56 -12.80 24.57
C ARG A 139 -10.15 -11.83 25.57
N LEU A 140 -10.89 -10.81 25.13
CA LEU A 140 -11.39 -9.74 26.01
C LEU A 140 -12.87 -9.88 26.36
N GLY A 141 -13.53 -10.93 25.87
CA GLY A 141 -14.94 -11.21 26.08
C GLY A 141 -15.85 -10.50 25.08
N PHE A 142 -16.98 -11.12 24.76
CA PHE A 142 -17.91 -10.61 23.76
C PHE A 142 -18.83 -9.53 24.35
N SER A 143 -18.58 -8.28 23.98
CA SER A 143 -19.52 -7.17 24.19
C SER A 143 -20.07 -6.73 22.84
N VAL A 144 -21.39 -6.86 22.66
CA VAL A 144 -22.08 -6.47 21.41
C VAL A 144 -21.78 -5.02 21.03
N ARG A 145 -21.68 -4.11 22.01
CA ARG A 145 -21.36 -2.69 21.78
C ARG A 145 -19.95 -2.52 21.19
N LEU A 146 -18.94 -3.18 21.77
CA LEU A 146 -17.58 -3.15 21.26
C LEU A 146 -17.50 -3.81 19.88
N PHE A 147 -18.19 -4.93 19.69
CA PHE A 147 -18.25 -5.61 18.40
C PHE A 147 -18.77 -4.69 17.29
N ILE A 148 -19.93 -4.05 17.49
CA ILE A 148 -20.52 -3.13 16.50
C ILE A 148 -19.60 -1.94 16.24
N ALA A 149 -19.01 -1.35 17.30
CA ALA A 149 -18.11 -0.21 17.16
C ALA A 149 -16.85 -0.56 16.34
N PHE A 150 -16.21 -1.69 16.63
CA PHE A 150 -15.02 -2.14 15.90
C PHE A 150 -15.35 -2.65 14.49
N LEU A 151 -16.51 -3.29 14.29
CA LEU A 151 -16.97 -3.67 12.97
C LEU A 151 -17.18 -2.44 12.09
N GLY A 152 -17.88 -1.42 12.62
CA GLY A 152 -18.07 -0.14 11.94
C GLY A 152 -16.74 0.55 11.63
N LEU A 153 -15.84 0.62 12.61
CA LEU A 153 -14.51 1.19 12.44
C LEU A 153 -13.69 0.43 11.37
N SER A 154 -13.73 -0.90 11.38
CA SER A 154 -13.08 -1.76 10.39
C SER A 154 -13.64 -1.53 8.98
N MET A 155 -14.97 -1.47 8.82
CA MET A 155 -15.61 -1.14 7.55
C MET A 155 -15.21 0.25 7.05
N VAL A 156 -15.15 1.24 7.93
CA VAL A 156 -14.70 2.61 7.60
C VAL A 156 -13.26 2.59 7.13
N PHE A 157 -12.34 1.95 7.87
CA PHE A 157 -10.93 1.85 7.47
C PHE A 157 -10.77 1.13 6.14
N VAL A 158 -11.41 -0.03 5.96
CA VAL A 158 -11.37 -0.77 4.69
C VAL A 158 -11.94 0.08 3.55
N GLY A 159 -13.06 0.78 3.78
CA GLY A 159 -13.67 1.68 2.80
C GLY A 159 -12.75 2.83 2.40
N PHE A 160 -12.16 3.53 3.37
CA PHE A 160 -11.15 4.56 3.12
C PHE A 160 -9.93 4.01 2.41
N ALA A 161 -9.52 2.80 2.76
CA ALA A 161 -8.33 2.19 2.21
C ALA A 161 -8.53 1.82 0.73
N LEU A 162 -9.67 1.19 0.40
CA LEU A 162 -10.07 0.91 -0.98
C LEU A 162 -10.29 2.20 -1.79
N PHE A 163 -10.98 3.19 -1.21
CA PHE A 163 -11.22 4.47 -1.87
C PHE A 163 -9.91 5.21 -2.19
N THR A 164 -9.02 5.31 -1.21
CA THR A 164 -7.72 5.97 -1.36
C THR A 164 -6.87 5.21 -2.36
N GLY A 165 -6.80 3.88 -2.28
CA GLY A 165 -6.07 3.04 -3.22
C GLY A 165 -6.56 3.21 -4.66
N LYS A 166 -7.88 3.21 -4.89
CA LYS A 166 -8.48 3.44 -6.21
C LYS A 166 -8.17 4.83 -6.76
N ARG A 167 -8.40 5.87 -5.96
CA ARG A 167 -8.13 7.26 -6.37
C ARG A 167 -6.65 7.50 -6.65
N SER A 168 -5.79 6.88 -5.84
CA SER A 168 -4.35 6.85 -6.05
C SER A 168 -3.99 6.27 -7.40
N ALA A 169 -4.47 5.05 -7.68
CA ALA A 169 -4.14 4.32 -8.89
C ALA A 169 -4.62 5.03 -10.17
N GLN A 170 -5.75 5.73 -10.10
CA GLN A 170 -6.28 6.55 -11.19
C GLN A 170 -5.41 7.79 -11.43
N ASN A 171 -5.07 8.54 -10.37
CA ASN A 171 -4.24 9.73 -10.48
C ASN A 171 -2.87 9.41 -11.09
N LEU A 172 -2.23 8.32 -10.65
CA LEU A 172 -0.96 7.86 -11.23
C LEU A 172 -1.09 7.61 -12.73
N TYR A 173 -2.13 6.89 -13.15
CA TYR A 173 -2.33 6.58 -14.56
C TYR A 173 -2.54 7.84 -15.40
N PHE A 174 -3.35 8.79 -14.91
CA PHE A 174 -3.57 10.06 -15.60
C PHE A 174 -2.30 10.90 -15.71
N GLU A 175 -1.53 11.03 -14.63
CA GLU A 175 -0.27 11.78 -14.63
C GLU A 175 0.76 11.16 -15.58
N LEU A 176 0.91 9.82 -15.55
CA LEU A 176 1.83 9.10 -16.42
C LEU A 176 1.45 9.25 -17.89
N HIS A 177 0.15 9.17 -18.19
CA HIS A 177 -0.38 9.35 -19.54
C HIS A 177 -0.23 10.81 -20.02
N GLN A 178 -0.41 11.78 -19.14
CA GLN A 178 -0.27 13.20 -19.48
C GLN A 178 1.19 13.54 -19.76
N ALA A 179 2.12 13.11 -18.90
CA ALA A 179 3.56 13.27 -19.10
C ALA A 179 4.03 12.61 -20.40
N TYR A 180 3.52 11.41 -20.69
CA TYR A 180 3.81 10.70 -21.94
C TYR A 180 3.37 11.51 -23.17
N ARG A 181 2.12 12.01 -23.18
CA ARG A 181 1.60 12.82 -24.30
C ARG A 181 2.36 14.12 -24.50
N THR A 182 2.76 14.80 -23.42
CA THR A 182 3.52 16.05 -23.53
C THR A 182 4.89 15.85 -24.17
N ILE A 183 5.49 14.66 -24.00
CA ILE A 183 6.82 14.35 -24.54
C ILE A 183 6.73 13.83 -25.97
N THR A 184 5.75 12.97 -26.29
CA THR A 184 5.60 12.40 -27.64
C THR A 184 4.84 13.28 -28.63
N GLY A 185 4.27 14.42 -28.19
CA GLY A 185 3.50 15.33 -29.06
C GLY A 185 2.23 14.70 -29.65
N SER A 186 1.78 13.56 -29.11
CA SER A 186 0.69 12.78 -29.68
C SER A 186 -0.66 13.46 -29.42
N THR A 187 -1.29 13.91 -30.51
CA THR A 187 -2.64 14.51 -30.56
C THR A 187 -3.65 13.58 -29.87
N PRO A 188 -4.56 14.09 -29.01
CA PRO A 188 -5.51 13.24 -28.29
C PRO A 188 -6.35 12.40 -29.26
N PRO A 189 -6.57 11.10 -28.99
CA PRO A 189 -7.55 10.31 -29.72
C PRO A 189 -8.93 10.94 -29.51
N PRO A 190 -9.78 10.94 -30.54
CA PRO A 190 -11.11 11.54 -30.46
C PRO A 190 -11.89 10.91 -29.31
N LEU A 191 -12.55 11.77 -28.53
CA LEU A 191 -13.41 11.35 -27.42
C LEU A 191 -14.43 10.32 -27.95
N PRO A 192 -14.56 9.13 -27.32
CA PRO A 192 -15.54 8.15 -27.73
C PRO A 192 -16.93 8.68 -27.34
N GLY A 193 -17.59 9.36 -28.26
CA GLY A 193 -18.91 9.93 -27.97
C GLY A 193 -19.45 10.96 -28.97
N LYS A 194 -18.65 11.51 -29.89
CA LYS A 194 -19.21 12.31 -30.98
C LYS A 194 -19.48 11.40 -32.18
N LYS A 195 -20.66 10.78 -32.18
CA LYS A 195 -21.27 10.33 -33.44
C LYS A 195 -21.50 11.59 -34.26
N GLU A 196 -20.84 11.68 -35.40
CA GLU A 196 -21.21 12.64 -36.44
C GLU A 196 -22.62 12.25 -36.90
N GLU A 197 -23.61 13.04 -36.49
CA GLU A 197 -24.92 13.04 -37.13
C GLU A 197 -24.74 13.73 -38.48
N LEU A 198 -24.86 12.94 -39.55
CA LEU A 198 -24.98 13.33 -40.95
C LEU A 198 -26.38 13.88 -41.24
#